data_AF-A0A833YI77-F1
#
_entry.id   AF-A0A833YI77-F1
#
_cell.length_a   1.000
_cell.length_b   1.000
_cell.length_c   1.000
_cell.angle_alpha   90.00
_cell.angle_beta   90.00
_cell.angle_gamma   90.00
#
_symmetry.space_group_name_H-M   'P 1'
#
loop_
_entity.id
_entity.type
_entity.pdbx_description
1 polymer ?
#
loop_
_entity_poly.entity_id
_entity_poly.type
_entity_poly.pdbx_seq_one_letter_code
_entity_poly.pdbx_strand_id
1 'polypeptide(L)'
;MGCKTSMFPALQNLVVNDNRISQWSSINELDKLQSLRSLSCRRNPLTEGNGEQTAYRFIIAKIGQLQTLNKCQILPEDRRGAELEYRKAFGNEWKKAGGHQDPDKNRPSEEFLAAHPRYQALCLKYGAPEDGELKTQQPCLLKNQLLALRIKYPNHLDQKVLEKQLPDSMTIQKVKGLLSRLLRVPVSDLLLSYESPKMPGREIELENDQQSLQFYSVESGDCLLVRW
;
A
#
# COMPACT_ATOMS: atom_id res chain seq x y z
N MET A 1 29.58 5.82 2.19
CA MET A 1 28.61 6.02 1.10
C MET A 1 29.01 5.20 -0.12
N GLY A 2 28.06 4.62 -0.84
CA GLY A 2 28.30 3.66 -1.93
C GLY A 2 28.82 4.28 -3.22
N CYS A 3 30.08 4.70 -3.24
CA CYS A 3 30.75 5.19 -4.44
C CYS A 3 30.90 4.06 -5.47
N LYS A 4 30.88 4.40 -6.76
CA LYS A 4 31.18 3.43 -7.82
C LYS A 4 32.62 2.92 -7.66
N THR A 5 32.83 1.62 -7.84
CA THR A 5 34.16 0.99 -7.72
C THR A 5 34.93 1.11 -9.03
N SER A 6 36.25 1.31 -8.94
CA SER A 6 37.17 1.24 -10.08
C SER A 6 37.45 -0.20 -10.54
N MET A 7 37.08 -1.19 -9.73
CA MET A 7 37.25 -2.60 -10.06
C MET A 7 36.21 -3.05 -11.09
N PHE A 8 36.63 -3.91 -12.02
CA PHE A 8 35.78 -4.46 -13.08
C PHE A 8 35.01 -3.40 -13.90
N PRO A 9 35.69 -2.36 -14.43
CA PRO A 9 35.02 -1.21 -15.05
C PRO A 9 34.23 -1.58 -16.32
N ALA A 10 34.58 -2.70 -16.97
CA ALA A 10 33.93 -3.20 -18.18
C ALA A 10 32.90 -4.31 -17.93
N LEU A 11 32.65 -4.72 -16.67
CA LEU A 11 31.71 -5.80 -16.38
C LEU A 11 30.27 -5.34 -16.62
N GLN A 12 29.66 -5.87 -17.69
CA GLN A 12 28.28 -5.52 -18.08
C GLN A 12 27.26 -6.60 -17.74
N ASN A 13 27.66 -7.87 -17.74
CA ASN A 13 26.76 -9.00 -17.55
C ASN A 13 27.28 -9.86 -16.40
N LEU A 14 26.43 -10.09 -15.40
CA LEU A 14 26.76 -10.93 -14.25
C LEU A 14 25.69 -12.00 -14.06
N VAL A 15 26.12 -13.26 -14.01
CA VAL A 15 25.24 -14.41 -13.75
C VAL A 15 25.69 -15.08 -12.47
N VAL A 16 24.82 -15.05 -11.46
CA VAL A 16 25.01 -15.61 -10.12
C VAL A 16 23.80 -16.46 -9.72
N ASN A 17 23.25 -17.20 -10.69
CA ASN A 17 22.17 -18.15 -10.42
C ASN A 17 22.68 -19.31 -9.53
N ASP A 18 21.79 -19.98 -8.80
CA ASP A 18 22.14 -21.18 -8.00
C ASP A 18 23.21 -20.92 -6.94
N ASN A 19 23.12 -19.76 -6.29
CA ASN A 19 24.05 -19.34 -5.25
C ASN A 19 23.33 -19.21 -3.91
N ARG A 20 24.10 -18.93 -2.85
CA ARG A 20 23.60 -18.77 -1.48
C ARG A 20 23.46 -17.30 -1.07
N ILE A 21 23.08 -16.43 -2.01
CA ILE A 21 22.87 -15.01 -1.70
C ILE A 21 21.57 -14.90 -0.91
N SER A 22 21.69 -14.58 0.38
CA SER A 22 20.56 -14.41 1.31
C SER A 22 20.41 -12.99 1.85
N GLN A 23 21.41 -12.13 1.64
CA GLN A 23 21.50 -10.80 2.25
C GLN A 23 21.44 -9.68 1.21
N TRP A 24 20.68 -8.63 1.51
CA TRP A 24 20.55 -7.44 0.65
C TRP A 24 21.87 -6.67 0.50
N SER A 25 22.77 -6.76 1.47
CA SER A 25 24.11 -6.14 1.40
C SER A 25 24.87 -6.61 0.16
N SER A 26 24.75 -7.88 -0.23
CA SER A 26 25.41 -8.40 -1.45
C SER A 26 24.88 -7.73 -2.72
N ILE A 27 23.57 -7.48 -2.79
CA ILE A 27 22.94 -6.78 -3.93
C ILE A 27 23.32 -5.30 -3.96
N ASN A 28 23.36 -4.66 -2.78
CA ASN A 28 23.74 -3.25 -2.66
C ASN A 28 25.15 -3.00 -3.21
N GLU A 29 26.09 -3.93 -3.01
CA GLU A 29 27.45 -3.84 -3.53
C GLU A 29 27.50 -3.87 -5.07
N LEU A 30 26.55 -4.53 -5.72
CA LEU A 30 26.50 -4.61 -7.19
C LEU A 30 26.20 -3.25 -7.83
N ASP A 31 25.54 -2.32 -7.13
CA ASP A 31 25.35 -0.98 -7.65
C ASP A 31 26.68 -0.26 -7.85
N LYS A 32 27.74 -0.62 -7.11
CA LYS A 32 29.06 0.01 -7.28
C LYS A 32 29.69 -0.30 -8.64
N LEU A 33 29.27 -1.37 -9.32
CA LEU A 33 29.79 -1.77 -10.64
C LEU A 33 29.27 -0.83 -11.74
N GLN A 34 30.15 0.05 -12.22
CA GLN A 34 29.78 1.20 -13.06
C GLN A 34 29.04 0.81 -14.36
N SER A 35 29.45 -0.31 -14.97
CA SER A 35 28.96 -0.74 -16.28
C SER A 35 27.94 -1.88 -16.22
N LEU A 36 27.52 -2.32 -15.03
CA LEU A 36 26.63 -3.48 -14.91
C LEU A 36 25.26 -3.21 -15.53
N ARG A 37 24.91 -3.94 -16.60
CA ARG A 37 23.67 -3.77 -17.36
C ARG A 37 22.74 -4.97 -17.28
N SER A 38 23.27 -6.17 -17.06
CA SER A 38 22.49 -7.40 -16.96
C SER A 38 22.89 -8.17 -15.70
N LEU A 39 21.89 -8.58 -14.92
CA LEU A 39 22.05 -9.43 -13.76
C LEU A 39 21.13 -10.64 -13.90
N SER A 40 21.65 -11.83 -13.64
CA SER A 40 20.84 -13.03 -13.42
C SER A 40 21.16 -13.58 -12.04
N CYS A 41 20.15 -13.68 -11.18
CA CYS A 41 20.29 -14.09 -9.77
C CYS A 41 19.14 -15.02 -9.34
N ARG A 42 18.71 -15.90 -10.24
CA ARG A 42 17.66 -16.89 -9.97
C ARG A 42 18.15 -17.92 -8.96
N ARG A 43 17.22 -18.57 -8.23
CA ARG A 43 17.53 -19.66 -7.30
C ARG A 43 18.60 -19.26 -6.27
N ASN A 44 18.32 -18.16 -5.59
CA ASN A 44 19.08 -17.69 -4.44
C ASN A 44 18.08 -17.51 -3.29
N PRO A 45 18.45 -17.77 -2.02
CA PRO A 45 17.54 -17.59 -0.89
C PRO A 45 16.88 -16.20 -0.81
N LEU A 46 17.57 -15.15 -1.27
CA LEU A 46 17.03 -13.78 -1.34
C LEU A 46 15.85 -13.64 -2.31
N THR A 47 15.81 -14.45 -3.37
CA THR A 47 14.81 -14.40 -4.45
C THR A 47 13.86 -15.60 -4.43
N GLU A 48 14.04 -16.55 -3.52
CA GLU A 48 13.19 -17.73 -3.38
C GLU A 48 11.98 -17.49 -2.47
N GLY A 49 10.83 -18.07 -2.83
CA GLY A 49 9.60 -18.06 -2.05
C GLY A 49 8.55 -17.04 -2.51
N ASN A 50 7.52 -16.84 -1.68
CA ASN A 50 6.33 -16.04 -2.03
C ASN A 50 6.61 -14.53 -2.27
N GLY A 51 7.83 -14.07 -1.98
CA GLY A 51 8.27 -12.68 -2.15
C GLY A 51 9.14 -12.42 -3.39
N GLU A 52 9.30 -13.39 -4.29
CA GLU A 52 10.22 -13.31 -5.45
C GLU A 52 10.01 -12.03 -6.29
N GLN A 53 8.76 -11.70 -6.63
CA GLN A 53 8.46 -10.51 -7.42
C GLN A 53 8.86 -9.22 -6.71
N THR A 54 8.58 -9.12 -5.41
CA THR A 54 8.97 -7.98 -4.57
C THR A 54 10.49 -7.86 -4.48
N ALA A 55 11.19 -8.99 -4.34
CA ALA A 55 12.65 -9.02 -4.34
C ALA A 55 13.21 -8.50 -5.68
N TYR A 56 12.65 -8.90 -6.82
CA TYR A 56 13.05 -8.39 -8.12
C TYR A 56 12.83 -6.89 -8.28
N ARG A 57 11.69 -6.37 -7.82
CA ARG A 57 11.45 -4.92 -7.81
C ARG A 57 12.48 -4.18 -6.96
N PHE A 58 12.81 -4.70 -5.78
CA PHE A 58 13.85 -4.09 -4.95
C PHE A 58 15.24 -4.19 -5.55
N ILE A 59 15.60 -5.26 -6.26
CA ILE A 59 16.85 -5.34 -7.02
C ILE A 59 16.89 -4.23 -8.09
N ILE A 60 15.80 -4.04 -8.85
CA ILE A 60 15.68 -2.98 -9.86
C ILE A 60 15.86 -1.59 -9.25
N ALA A 61 15.24 -1.35 -8.09
CA ALA A 61 15.35 -0.08 -7.36
C ALA A 61 16.74 0.14 -6.76
N LYS A 62 17.41 -0.93 -6.29
CA LYS A 62 18.72 -0.87 -5.64
C LYS A 62 19.89 -0.77 -6.63
N ILE A 63 19.73 -1.19 -7.88
CA ILE A 63 20.77 -1.13 -8.93
C ILE A 63 20.31 -0.21 -10.07
N GLY A 64 20.84 1.01 -10.12
CA GLY A 64 20.31 2.08 -10.97
C GLY A 64 20.55 1.92 -12.46
N GLN A 65 21.68 1.31 -12.82
CA GLN A 65 22.13 1.14 -14.20
C GLN A 65 21.61 -0.14 -14.86
N LEU A 66 20.89 -1.00 -14.12
CA LEU A 66 20.45 -2.30 -14.60
C LEU A 66 19.44 -2.16 -15.76
N GLN A 67 19.65 -2.87 -16.86
CA GLN A 67 18.76 -2.86 -18.02
C GLN A 67 18.01 -4.19 -18.18
N THR A 68 18.61 -5.28 -17.71
CA THR A 68 18.05 -6.62 -17.77
C THR A 68 18.20 -7.32 -16.43
N LEU A 69 17.12 -7.91 -15.91
CA LEU A 69 17.14 -8.77 -14.74
C LEU A 69 16.59 -10.14 -15.12
N ASN A 70 17.34 -11.20 -14.87
CA ASN A 70 16.93 -12.58 -15.17
C ASN A 70 16.48 -12.79 -16.62
N LYS A 71 17.16 -12.15 -17.57
CA LYS A 71 16.83 -12.12 -19.02
C LYS A 71 15.52 -11.38 -19.38
N CYS A 72 14.89 -10.70 -18.43
CA CYS A 72 13.77 -9.81 -18.67
C CYS A 72 14.27 -8.37 -18.78
N GLN A 73 13.87 -7.68 -19.84
CA GLN A 73 14.16 -6.25 -20.00
C GLN A 73 13.39 -5.44 -18.94
N ILE A 74 14.07 -4.46 -18.35
CA ILE A 74 13.46 -3.53 -17.40
C ILE A 74 12.96 -2.33 -18.18
N LEU A 75 11.64 -2.16 -18.25
CA LEU A 75 11.06 -0.99 -18.90
C LEU A 75 11.18 0.25 -17.99
N PRO A 76 11.20 1.47 -18.56
CA PRO A 76 11.23 2.70 -17.78
C PRO A 76 10.10 2.81 -16.75
N GLU A 77 8.89 2.37 -17.12
CA GLU A 77 7.71 2.34 -16.24
C GLU A 77 7.90 1.36 -15.07
N ASP A 78 8.41 0.15 -15.34
CA ASP A 78 8.70 -0.85 -14.30
C ASP A 78 9.75 -0.34 -13.32
N ARG A 79 10.81 0.31 -13.83
CA ARG A 79 11.84 0.94 -13.01
C ARG A 79 11.25 2.04 -12.14
N ARG A 80 10.44 2.93 -12.72
CA ARG A 80 9.78 4.01 -11.98
C ARG A 80 8.89 3.44 -10.88
N GLY A 81 8.08 2.43 -11.18
CA GLY A 81 7.22 1.75 -10.20
C GLY A 81 8.02 1.14 -9.07
N ALA A 82 9.08 0.39 -9.39
CA ALA A 82 9.97 -0.23 -8.42
C ALA A 82 10.69 0.79 -7.51
N GLU A 83 11.19 1.89 -8.09
CA GLU A 83 11.86 2.96 -7.34
C GLU A 83 10.90 3.68 -6.38
N LEU A 84 9.65 3.93 -6.80
CA LEU A 84 8.61 4.51 -5.95
C LEU A 84 8.15 3.55 -4.85
N GLU A 85 7.95 2.28 -5.16
CA GLU A 85 7.57 1.24 -4.20
C GLU A 85 8.67 1.07 -3.13
N TYR A 86 9.93 1.03 -3.55
CA TYR A 86 11.09 0.98 -2.66
C TYR A 86 11.15 2.21 -1.73
N ARG A 87 10.98 3.42 -2.29
CA ARG A 87 10.92 4.65 -1.51
C ARG A 87 9.81 4.58 -0.45
N LYS A 88 8.62 4.15 -0.85
CA LYS A 88 7.47 4.03 0.07
C LYS A 88 7.70 2.97 1.15
N ALA A 89 8.22 1.80 0.78
CA ALA A 89 8.44 0.68 1.69
C ALA A 89 9.39 1.02 2.85
N PHE A 90 10.50 1.72 2.55
CA PHE A 90 11.54 2.03 3.53
C PHE A 90 11.46 3.44 4.12
N GLY A 91 10.40 4.21 3.82
CA GLY A 91 10.32 5.59 4.29
C GLY A 91 10.11 5.75 5.80
N ASN A 92 9.43 4.80 6.44
CA ASN A 92 9.33 4.78 7.90
C ASN A 92 10.68 4.50 8.56
N GLU A 93 11.47 3.59 8.00
CA GLU A 93 12.82 3.27 8.46
C GLU A 93 13.76 4.47 8.25
N TRP A 94 13.67 5.13 7.09
CA TRP A 94 14.42 6.35 6.80
C TRP A 94 14.12 7.46 7.80
N LYS A 95 12.86 7.71 8.14
CA LYS A 95 12.47 8.71 9.16
C LYS A 95 13.01 8.36 10.54
N LYS A 96 12.86 7.10 10.95
CA LYS A 96 13.42 6.60 12.23
C LYS A 96 14.94 6.75 12.29
N ALA A 97 15.61 6.61 11.15
CA ALA A 97 17.05 6.78 11.02
C ALA A 97 17.49 8.26 11.05
N GLY A 98 16.60 9.24 11.18
CA GLY A 98 16.93 10.68 11.15
C GLY A 98 16.78 11.33 9.77
N GLY A 99 16.13 10.65 8.84
CA GLY A 99 15.76 11.20 7.54
C GLY A 99 14.66 12.26 7.65
N HIS A 100 14.82 13.37 6.93
CA HIS A 100 13.86 14.48 6.98
C HIS A 100 13.67 15.14 5.60
N GLN A 101 12.49 15.72 5.35
CA GLN A 101 12.18 16.40 4.07
C GLN A 101 13.00 17.69 3.91
N ASP A 102 13.12 18.45 5.00
CA ASP A 102 14.05 19.57 5.13
C ASP A 102 15.51 19.11 4.98
N PRO A 103 16.26 19.59 3.96
CA PRO A 103 17.66 19.24 3.73
C PRO A 103 18.59 19.52 4.92
N ASP A 104 18.29 20.56 5.71
CA ASP A 104 19.13 20.98 6.83
C ASP A 104 19.02 20.00 8.01
N LYS A 105 17.84 19.38 8.16
CA LYS A 105 17.53 18.40 9.21
C LYS A 105 17.75 16.95 8.75
N ASN A 106 17.95 16.73 7.46
CA ASN A 106 18.11 15.40 6.89
C ASN A 106 19.46 14.79 7.28
N ARG A 107 19.48 13.94 8.31
CA ARG A 107 20.67 13.28 8.85
C ARG A 107 20.40 11.79 9.08
N PRO A 108 20.18 11.01 8.00
CA PRO A 108 19.95 9.57 8.11
C PRO A 108 21.19 8.86 8.67
N SER A 109 20.98 7.83 9.48
CA SER A 109 22.04 7.03 10.11
C SER A 109 22.92 6.32 9.07
N GLU A 110 24.18 6.08 9.42
CA GLU A 110 25.12 5.35 8.56
C GLU A 110 24.65 3.93 8.26
N GLU A 111 24.02 3.26 9.23
CA GLU A 111 23.42 1.94 9.07
C GLU A 111 22.36 1.94 7.97
N PHE A 112 21.45 2.93 7.99
CA PHE A 112 20.43 3.07 6.96
C PHE A 112 21.05 3.34 5.60
N LEU A 113 22.06 4.23 5.53
CA LEU A 113 22.76 4.54 4.28
C LEU A 113 23.50 3.32 3.69
N ALA A 114 24.04 2.44 4.53
CA ALA A 114 24.67 1.20 4.09
C ALA A 114 23.64 0.17 3.58
N ALA A 115 22.51 0.05 4.26
CA ALA A 115 21.41 -0.84 3.87
C ALA A 115 20.65 -0.33 2.62
N HIS A 116 20.62 0.99 2.42
CA HIS A 116 19.85 1.64 1.35
C HIS A 116 20.66 2.69 0.56
N PRO A 117 21.74 2.32 -0.16
CA PRO A 117 22.68 3.29 -0.75
C PRO A 117 22.06 4.26 -1.76
N ARG A 118 21.02 3.83 -2.49
CA ARG A 118 20.34 4.66 -3.49
C ARG A 118 19.20 5.51 -2.93
N TYR A 119 18.82 5.33 -1.66
CA TYR A 119 17.60 5.92 -1.12
C TYR A 119 17.63 7.44 -1.14
N GLN A 120 18.76 8.05 -0.76
CA GLN A 120 18.93 9.50 -0.80
C GLN A 120 18.79 10.06 -2.23
N ALA A 121 19.38 9.40 -3.22
CA ALA A 121 19.26 9.80 -4.62
C ALA A 121 17.81 9.67 -5.12
N LEU A 122 17.06 8.67 -4.65
CA LEU A 122 15.64 8.51 -4.98
C LEU A 122 14.76 9.58 -4.32
N CYS A 123 15.06 9.98 -3.08
CA CYS A 123 14.40 11.12 -2.43
C CYS A 123 14.65 12.43 -3.19
N LEU A 124 15.86 12.65 -3.70
CA LEU A 124 16.17 13.82 -4.53
C LEU A 124 15.42 13.80 -5.86
N LYS A 125 15.24 12.61 -6.45
CA LYS A 125 14.57 12.43 -7.75
C LYS A 125 13.05 12.51 -7.69
N TYR A 126 12.45 11.94 -6.65
CA TYR A 126 10.98 11.77 -6.54
C TYR A 126 10.34 12.54 -5.38
N GLY A 127 11.14 13.25 -4.58
CA GLY A 127 10.69 13.87 -3.33
C GLY A 127 10.86 12.95 -2.12
N ALA A 128 11.09 13.56 -0.97
CA ALA A 128 11.16 12.86 0.30
C ALA A 128 9.76 12.36 0.72
N PRO A 129 9.63 11.14 1.28
CA PRO A 129 8.32 10.58 1.60
C PRO A 129 7.50 11.41 2.60
N GLU A 130 6.26 11.69 2.22
CA GLU A 130 5.31 12.45 3.04
C GLU A 130 4.77 11.60 4.20
N ASP A 131 4.40 12.25 5.30
CA ASP A 131 3.75 11.57 6.44
C ASP A 131 2.45 10.86 6.03
N GLY A 132 1.71 11.42 5.07
CA GLY A 132 0.50 10.79 4.52
C GLY A 132 0.79 9.50 3.74
N GLU A 133 1.90 9.45 3.00
CA GLU A 133 2.32 8.29 2.20
C GLU A 133 2.87 7.13 3.04
N LEU A 134 3.48 7.47 4.18
CA LEU A 134 4.19 6.54 5.06
C LEU A 134 3.38 6.03 6.24
N LYS A 135 2.18 6.59 6.46
CA LYS A 135 1.18 5.87 7.22
C LYS A 135 1.05 4.51 6.57
N THR A 136 1.60 3.49 7.24
CA THR A 136 1.28 2.12 6.94
C THR A 136 -0.22 2.10 6.93
N GLN A 137 -0.85 2.01 5.75
CA GLN A 137 -2.14 1.36 5.70
C GLN A 137 -1.85 0.05 6.41
N GLN A 138 -2.36 -0.08 7.64
CA GLN A 138 -2.19 -1.29 8.42
C GLN A 138 -2.37 -2.43 7.45
N PRO A 139 -1.43 -3.40 7.38
CA PRO A 139 -1.63 -4.55 6.52
C PRO A 139 -3.01 -5.07 6.91
N CYS A 140 -3.97 -4.88 6.01
CA CYS A 140 -5.30 -5.43 6.17
C CYS A 140 -5.09 -6.91 5.88
N LEU A 141 -4.48 -7.61 6.85
CA LEU A 141 -4.86 -8.97 7.20
C LEU A 141 -6.35 -9.01 6.97
N LEU A 142 -6.82 -9.85 6.05
CA LEU A 142 -8.24 -10.03 5.78
C LEU A 142 -9.04 -9.97 7.09
N LYS A 143 -9.61 -8.82 7.38
CA LYS A 143 -10.38 -8.56 8.59
C LYS A 143 -11.43 -7.58 8.14
N ASN A 144 -12.58 -8.13 7.79
CA ASN A 144 -13.90 -7.57 8.05
C ASN A 144 -13.80 -6.14 8.62
N GLN A 145 -13.65 -5.11 7.76
CA GLN A 145 -13.71 -3.74 8.24
C GLN A 145 -15.18 -3.51 8.60
N LEU A 146 -15.47 -3.77 9.87
CA LEU A 146 -16.80 -3.57 10.43
C LEU A 146 -16.98 -2.07 10.65
N LEU A 147 -17.77 -1.44 9.79
CA LEU A 147 -18.23 -0.07 9.94
C LEU A 147 -19.14 0.00 11.16
N ALA A 148 -18.82 0.84 12.14
CA ALA A 148 -19.72 1.15 13.24
C ALA A 148 -20.72 2.20 12.78
N LEU A 149 -21.94 1.77 12.45
CA LEU A 149 -23.00 2.59 11.90
C LEU A 149 -24.11 2.83 12.95
N ARG A 150 -24.65 4.04 12.94
CA ARG A 150 -25.85 4.41 13.72
C ARG A 150 -27.07 4.32 12.84
N ILE A 151 -28.01 3.46 13.18
CA ILE A 151 -29.25 3.24 12.44
C ILE A 151 -30.34 4.08 13.09
N LYS A 152 -30.91 5.00 12.32
CA LYS A 152 -32.04 5.84 12.72
C LYS A 152 -33.26 5.52 11.86
N TYR A 153 -34.42 5.81 12.42
CA TYR A 153 -35.72 5.56 11.82
C TYR A 153 -36.47 6.90 11.69
N PRO A 154 -36.27 7.67 10.59
CA PRO A 154 -36.84 9.01 10.47
C PRO A 154 -38.36 9.06 10.64
N ASN A 155 -39.06 8.00 10.23
CA ASN A 155 -40.53 7.90 10.32
C ASN A 155 -41.03 7.45 11.71
N HIS A 156 -40.13 7.05 12.61
CA HIS A 156 -40.47 6.50 13.94
C HIS A 156 -39.65 7.19 15.03
N LEU A 157 -40.09 8.40 15.41
CA LEU A 157 -39.40 9.27 16.37
C LEU A 157 -39.22 8.66 17.77
N ASP A 158 -40.06 7.70 18.16
CA ASP A 158 -40.00 7.02 19.47
C ASP A 158 -38.99 5.86 19.52
N GLN A 159 -38.37 5.52 18.39
CA GLN A 159 -37.54 4.32 18.27
C GLN A 159 -36.07 4.65 18.53
N LYS A 160 -35.44 3.91 19.46
CA LYS A 160 -34.04 4.12 19.86
C LYS A 160 -33.11 3.94 18.65
N VAL A 161 -32.14 4.85 18.52
CA VAL A 161 -31.02 4.73 17.59
C VAL A 161 -30.27 3.44 17.91
N LEU A 162 -30.04 2.61 16.89
CA LEU A 162 -29.34 1.33 17.05
C LEU A 162 -27.91 1.46 16.53
N GLU A 163 -26.95 0.99 17.30
CA GLU A 163 -25.57 0.87 16.84
C GLU A 163 -25.31 -0.54 16.32
N LYS A 164 -24.84 -0.65 15.07
CA LYS A 164 -24.45 -1.92 14.46
C LYS A 164 -23.12 -1.85 13.74
N GLN A 165 -22.41 -2.95 13.84
CA GLN A 165 -21.16 -3.18 13.13
C GLN A 165 -21.43 -4.04 11.90
N LEU A 166 -21.25 -3.46 10.71
CA LEU A 166 -21.49 -4.12 9.42
C LEU A 166 -20.22 -4.11 8.57
N PRO A 167 -19.87 -5.20 7.86
CA PRO A 167 -18.75 -5.17 6.92
C PRO A 167 -18.99 -4.14 5.81
N ASP A 168 -17.96 -3.37 5.46
CA ASP A 168 -17.94 -2.47 4.29
C ASP A 168 -18.31 -3.15 2.97
N SER A 169 -17.92 -4.41 2.82
CA SER A 169 -18.21 -5.29 1.68
C SER A 169 -19.64 -5.86 1.69
N MET A 170 -20.44 -5.60 2.74
CA MET A 170 -21.82 -6.07 2.82
C MET A 170 -22.67 -5.34 1.77
N THR A 171 -23.40 -6.10 0.96
CA THR A 171 -24.30 -5.54 -0.05
C THR A 171 -25.54 -4.92 0.56
N ILE A 172 -26.11 -3.91 -0.09
CA ILE A 172 -27.34 -3.24 0.37
C ILE A 172 -28.47 -4.26 0.54
N GLN A 173 -28.60 -5.26 -0.34
CA GLN A 173 -29.57 -6.36 -0.19
C GLN A 173 -29.41 -7.10 1.15
N LYS A 174 -28.17 -7.41 1.55
CA LYS A 174 -27.90 -8.11 2.82
C LYS A 174 -28.21 -7.21 4.01
N VAL A 175 -27.95 -5.90 3.90
CA VAL A 175 -28.29 -4.92 4.94
C VAL A 175 -29.81 -4.82 5.11
N LYS A 176 -30.57 -4.70 4.01
CA LYS A 176 -32.05 -4.74 4.05
C LYS A 176 -32.56 -6.06 4.63
N GLY A 177 -31.97 -7.20 4.28
CA GLY A 177 -32.33 -8.50 4.85
C GLY A 177 -32.03 -8.65 6.35
N LEU A 178 -30.99 -7.97 6.86
CA LEU A 178 -30.73 -7.88 8.30
C LEU A 178 -31.79 -7.02 9.00
N LEU A 179 -32.07 -5.83 8.46
CA LEU A 179 -33.05 -4.88 9.02
C LEU A 179 -34.47 -5.44 8.96
N SER A 180 -34.83 -6.11 7.87
CA SER A 180 -36.12 -6.79 7.70
C SER A 180 -36.39 -7.80 8.82
N ARG A 181 -35.39 -8.61 9.19
CA ARG A 181 -35.51 -9.57 10.31
C ARG A 181 -35.60 -8.88 11.67
N LEU A 182 -34.89 -7.76 11.83
CA LEU A 182 -34.89 -7.00 13.09
C LEU A 182 -36.22 -6.27 13.32
N LEU A 183 -36.74 -5.64 12.27
CA LEU A 183 -37.93 -4.78 12.30
C LEU A 183 -39.23 -5.54 11.99
N ARG A 184 -39.12 -6.78 11.47
CA ARG A 184 -40.24 -7.60 10.95
C ARG A 184 -41.00 -6.93 9.80
N VAL A 185 -40.26 -6.28 8.91
CA VAL A 185 -40.77 -5.56 7.74
C VAL A 185 -40.27 -6.24 6.46
N PRO A 186 -41.05 -6.37 5.39
CA PRO A 186 -40.58 -6.90 4.11
C PRO A 186 -39.39 -6.11 3.55
N VAL A 187 -38.44 -6.81 2.90
CA VAL A 187 -37.27 -6.18 2.27
C VAL A 187 -37.67 -5.16 1.20
N SER A 188 -38.77 -5.42 0.49
CA SER A 188 -39.30 -4.57 -0.58
C SER A 188 -39.76 -3.20 -0.11
N ASP A 189 -40.17 -3.10 1.16
CA ASP A 189 -40.71 -1.86 1.74
C ASP A 189 -39.60 -1.02 2.38
N LEU A 190 -38.39 -1.57 2.52
CA LEU A 190 -37.25 -0.89 3.14
C LEU A 190 -36.52 0.01 2.14
N LEU A 191 -36.58 1.32 2.39
CA LEU A 191 -35.77 2.34 1.75
C LEU A 191 -34.61 2.73 2.67
N LEU A 192 -33.39 2.66 2.13
CA LEU A 192 -32.17 2.98 2.85
C LEU A 192 -31.51 4.21 2.25
N SER A 193 -31.14 5.15 3.11
CA SER A 193 -30.20 6.23 2.78
C SER A 193 -29.16 6.34 3.89
N TYR A 194 -28.11 7.11 3.67
CA TYR A 194 -27.17 7.45 4.74
C TYR A 194 -26.83 8.93 4.73
N GLU A 195 -26.45 9.42 5.90
CA GLU A 195 -25.95 10.78 6.12
C GLU A 195 -24.57 10.69 6.77
N SER A 196 -23.61 11.44 6.22
CA SER A 196 -22.27 11.56 6.80
C SER A 196 -22.13 12.81 7.66
N PRO A 197 -21.53 12.73 8.86
CA PRO A 197 -21.21 13.90 9.68
C PRO A 197 -20.32 14.93 8.96
N LYS A 198 -19.57 14.50 7.93
CA LYS A 198 -18.71 15.38 7.12
C LYS A 198 -19.51 16.27 6.16
N MET A 199 -20.74 15.88 5.83
CA MET A 199 -21.66 16.61 4.94
C MET A 199 -23.08 16.62 5.55
N PRO A 200 -23.30 17.41 6.62
CA PRO A 200 -24.59 17.44 7.30
C PRO A 200 -25.70 17.94 6.37
N GLY A 201 -26.89 17.33 6.45
CA GLY A 201 -28.07 17.70 5.67
C GLY A 201 -28.12 17.14 4.26
N ARG A 202 -27.13 16.35 3.83
CA ARG A 202 -27.14 15.64 2.55
C ARG A 202 -27.32 14.15 2.77
N GLU A 203 -28.49 13.64 2.39
CA GLU A 203 -28.77 12.21 2.35
C GLU A 203 -28.36 11.62 1.00
N ILE A 204 -27.76 10.42 1.02
CA ILE A 204 -27.43 9.65 -0.18
C ILE A 204 -28.23 8.36 -0.14
N GLU A 205 -29.04 8.14 -1.18
CA GLU A 205 -29.90 6.97 -1.31
C GLU A 205 -29.10 5.73 -1.72
N LEU A 206 -29.39 4.61 -1.05
CA LEU A 206 -28.76 3.31 -1.29
C LEU A 206 -29.70 2.46 -2.17
N GLU A 207 -29.86 2.89 -3.43
CA GLU A 207 -30.84 2.34 -4.38
C GLU A 207 -30.45 0.97 -4.96
N ASN A 208 -29.14 0.70 -5.13
CA ASN A 208 -28.67 -0.49 -5.81
C ASN A 208 -28.36 -1.61 -4.81
N ASP A 209 -29.27 -2.57 -4.72
CA ASP A 209 -29.19 -3.73 -3.83
C ASP A 209 -27.94 -4.61 -4.04
N GLN A 210 -27.36 -4.61 -5.24
CA GLN A 210 -26.17 -5.40 -5.58
C GLN A 210 -24.85 -4.73 -5.18
N GLN A 211 -24.86 -3.42 -4.92
CA GLN A 211 -23.67 -2.68 -4.53
C GLN A 211 -23.39 -2.82 -3.02
N SER A 212 -22.14 -2.60 -2.63
CA SER A 212 -21.69 -2.66 -1.24
C SER A 212 -21.77 -1.29 -0.55
N LEU A 213 -21.72 -1.28 0.79
CA LEU A 213 -21.58 -0.05 1.57
C LEU A 213 -20.32 0.75 1.14
N GLN A 214 -19.24 0.04 0.79
CA GLN A 214 -18.01 0.64 0.26
C GLN A 214 -18.23 1.38 -1.07
N PHE A 215 -19.06 0.85 -1.98
CA PHE A 215 -19.36 1.51 -3.26
C PHE A 215 -19.97 2.90 -3.03
N TYR A 216 -20.84 3.00 -2.03
CA TYR A 216 -21.46 4.25 -1.62
C TYR A 216 -20.56 5.12 -0.74
N SER A 217 -19.30 4.74 -0.51
CA SER A 217 -18.36 5.47 0.36
C SER A 217 -18.89 5.69 1.78
N VAL A 218 -19.62 4.70 2.32
CA VAL A 218 -20.07 4.72 3.72
C VAL A 218 -18.88 4.45 4.64
N GLU A 219 -18.71 5.31 5.64
CA GLU A 219 -17.63 5.22 6.62
C GLU A 219 -18.13 4.93 8.04
N SER A 220 -17.23 4.51 8.92
CA SER A 220 -17.56 4.31 10.33
C SER A 220 -17.93 5.66 10.99
N GLY A 221 -19.05 5.69 11.71
CA GLY A 221 -19.61 6.89 12.34
C GLY A 221 -20.77 7.53 11.57
N ASP A 222 -20.96 7.14 10.30
CA ASP A 222 -22.10 7.56 9.49
C ASP A 222 -23.43 7.06 10.06
N CYS A 223 -24.51 7.76 9.70
CA CYS A 223 -25.87 7.41 10.11
C CYS A 223 -26.62 6.76 8.95
N LEU A 224 -27.01 5.50 9.12
CA LEU A 224 -27.93 4.81 8.22
C LEU A 224 -29.37 5.20 8.57
N LEU A 225 -30.12 5.66 7.58
CA LEU A 225 -31.51 6.07 7.71
C LEU A 225 -32.38 5.00 7.05
N VAL A 226 -33.29 4.44 7.84
CA VAL A 226 -34.15 3.34 7.40
C VAL A 226 -35.59 3.83 7.41
N ARG A 227 -36.25 3.75 6.26
CA ARG A 227 -37.65 4.11 6.07
C ARG A 227 -38.41 2.89 5.56
N TRP A 228 -39.61 2.68 6.09
CA TRP A 228 -40.62 1.72 5.64
C TRP A 228 -42.00 2.26 5.99
#